data_AF-A0A5E4KFZ9-F1
#
_entry.id   AF-A0A5E4KFZ9-F1
#
_cell.length_a   1.000
_cell.length_b   1.000
_cell.length_c   1.000
_cell.angle_alpha   90.00
_cell.angle_beta   90.00
_cell.angle_gamma   90.00
#
_symmetry.space_group_name_H-M   'P 1'
#
loop_
_entity.id
_entity.type
_entity.pdbx_description
1 polymer ?
#
loop_
_entity_poly.entity_id
_entity_poly.type
_entity_poly.pdbx_seq_one_letter_code
_entity_poly.pdbx_strand_id
1 'polypeptide(L)'
;MDELSEIRALALNIYSILIEYLDERNLLLPDFKLEFGRRDGKIVLADEISCDTCRFWDRTTGESLDKDVFRFDKGDIVAAYREVAKRIVPA
;
A
#
# COMPACT_ATOMS: atom_id res chain seq x y z
N MET A 1 -0.62 -2.54 27.48
CA MET A 1 0.05 -2.53 26.16
C MET A 1 0.48 -1.10 25.90
N ASP A 2 1.72 -0.87 25.51
CA ASP A 2 2.15 0.48 25.13
C ASP A 2 1.60 0.85 23.74
N GLU A 3 1.57 2.16 23.46
CA GLU A 3 1.05 2.72 22.21
C GLU A 3 1.73 2.14 20.96
N LEU A 4 3.05 1.91 21.04
CA LEU A 4 3.82 1.36 19.92
C LEU A 4 3.40 -0.07 19.59
N SER A 5 3.09 -0.87 20.61
CA SER A 5 2.59 -2.23 20.45
C SER A 5 1.20 -2.25 19.80
N GLU A 6 0.32 -1.31 20.13
CA GLU A 6 -0.99 -1.16 19.50
C GLU A 6 -0.88 -0.76 18.02
N ILE A 7 -0.04 0.23 17.72
CA ILE A 7 0.26 0.64 16.34
C ILE A 7 0.81 -0.52 15.53
N ARG A 8 1.75 -1.30 16.09
CA ARG A 8 2.33 -2.45 15.41
C ARG A 8 1.28 -3.53 15.14
N ALA A 9 0.42 -3.83 16.10
CA ALA A 9 -0.67 -4.79 15.92
C ALA A 9 -1.63 -4.35 14.80
N LEU A 10 -2.01 -3.06 14.77
CA LEU A 10 -2.84 -2.50 13.71
C LEU A 10 -2.15 -2.57 12.34
N ALA A 11 -0.86 -2.19 12.26
CA ALA A 11 -0.10 -2.24 11.02
C ALA A 11 0.02 -3.67 10.45
N LEU A 12 0.25 -4.67 11.31
CA LEU A 12 0.29 -6.08 10.89
C LEU A 12 -1.06 -6.60 10.42
N ASN A 13 -2.15 -6.19 11.09
CA ASN A 13 -3.51 -6.54 10.67
C ASN A 13 -3.83 -5.91 9.30
N ILE A 14 -3.52 -4.62 9.11
CA ILE A 14 -3.67 -3.93 7.82
C ILE A 14 -2.84 -4.63 6.75
N TYR A 15 -1.59 -4.98 7.05
CA TYR A 15 -0.75 -5.74 6.12
C TYR A 15 -1.46 -7.01 5.67
N SER A 16 -1.88 -7.89 6.60
CA SER A 16 -2.57 -9.15 6.29
C SER A 16 -3.79 -8.96 5.38
N ILE A 17 -4.62 -7.95 5.64
CA ILE A 17 -5.79 -7.64 4.80
C ILE A 17 -5.36 -7.20 3.39
N LEU A 18 -4.35 -6.33 3.29
CA LEU A 18 -3.90 -5.79 2.00
C LEU A 18 -3.24 -6.86 1.13
N ILE A 19 -2.37 -7.71 1.67
CA ILE A 19 -1.71 -8.77 0.87
C ILE A 19 -2.74 -9.75 0.30
N GLU A 20 -3.71 -10.19 1.10
CA GLU A 20 -4.78 -11.09 0.61
C GLU A 20 -5.57 -10.43 -0.52
N TYR A 21 -6.00 -9.19 -0.32
CA TYR A 21 -6.76 -8.44 -1.31
C TYR A 21 -5.99 -8.17 -2.62
N LEU A 22 -4.70 -7.83 -2.52
CA LEU A 22 -3.85 -7.50 -3.67
C LEU A 22 -3.40 -8.74 -4.44
N ASP A 23 -3.25 -9.88 -3.74
CA ASP A 23 -2.82 -11.13 -4.35
C ASP A 23 -3.80 -11.61 -5.44
N GLU A 24 -5.10 -11.56 -5.14
CA GLU A 24 -6.18 -11.86 -6.10
C GLU A 24 -6.15 -10.99 -7.36
N ARG A 25 -5.45 -9.84 -7.30
CA ARG A 25 -5.36 -8.82 -8.35
C ARG A 25 -4.00 -8.83 -9.06
N ASN A 26 -3.20 -9.89 -8.87
CA ASN A 26 -1.87 -10.05 -9.44
C ASN A 26 -0.91 -8.92 -9.03
N LEU A 27 -1.03 -8.42 -7.79
CA LEU A 27 -0.17 -7.40 -7.21
C LEU A 27 0.52 -7.92 -5.95
N LEU A 28 1.82 -7.66 -5.85
CA LEU A 28 2.63 -7.85 -4.65
C LEU A 28 2.69 -6.55 -3.85
N LEU A 29 2.75 -6.67 -2.52
CA LEU A 29 3.00 -5.57 -1.59
C LEU A 29 4.29 -5.82 -0.81
N PRO A 30 5.48 -5.49 -1.35
CA PRO A 30 6.74 -5.68 -0.65
C PRO A 30 6.83 -4.90 0.66
N ASP A 31 6.37 -3.65 0.65
CA ASP A 31 6.29 -2.77 1.82
C ASP A 31 5.31 -1.61 1.60
N PHE A 32 4.96 -0.95 2.70
CA PHE A 32 4.11 0.23 2.73
C PHE A 32 4.38 1.04 4.00
N LYS A 33 4.04 2.33 3.96
CA LYS A 33 4.15 3.27 5.09
C LYS A 33 2.75 3.68 5.52
N LEU A 34 2.53 3.67 6.83
CA LEU A 34 1.29 4.14 7.46
C LEU A 34 1.59 5.30 8.41
N GLU A 35 0.62 6.17 8.60
CA GLU A 35 0.59 7.11 9.72
C GLU A 35 -0.63 6.86 10.58
N PHE A 36 -0.46 7.09 11.89
CA PHE A 36 -1.51 6.92 12.87
C PHE A 36 -1.70 8.23 13.63
N GLY A 37 -2.96 8.54 13.91
CA GLY A 37 -3.35 9.67 14.75
C GLY A 37 -4.11 9.20 15.98
N ARG A 38 -4.57 10.17 16.78
CA ARG A 38 -5.44 9.93 17.92
C ARG A 38 -6.77 10.64 17.74
N ARG A 39 -7.87 9.92 17.93
CA ARG A 39 -9.24 10.46 17.93
C ARG A 39 -10.00 9.89 19.12
N ASP A 40 -10.57 10.77 19.94
CA ASP A 40 -11.33 10.39 21.15
C ASP A 40 -10.56 9.43 22.07
N GLY A 41 -9.25 9.66 22.21
CA GLY A 41 -8.35 8.84 23.04
C GLY A 41 -7.93 7.51 22.40
N LYS A 42 -8.38 7.18 21.18
CA LYS A 42 -8.07 5.93 20.48
C LYS A 42 -7.08 6.16 19.33
N ILE A 43 -6.22 5.17 19.08
CA ILE A 43 -5.34 5.16 17.91
C ILE A 43 -6.19 4.86 16.68
N VAL A 44 -6.00 5.65 15.63
CA VAL A 44 -6.70 5.49 14.35
C VAL A 44 -5.70 5.55 13.20
N LEU A 45 -5.93 4.74 12.18
CA LEU A 45 -5.24 4.87 10.90
C LEU A 45 -5.59 6.24 10.29
N ALA A 46 -4.60 6.93 9.75
CA ALA A 46 -4.72 8.26 9.14
C ALA A 46 -4.04 8.29 7.76
N ASP A 47 -3.69 9.49 7.30
CA ASP A 47 -2.95 9.76 6.04
C ASP A 47 -3.57 9.01 4.83
N GLU A 48 -2.76 8.34 4.02
CA GLU A 48 -3.19 7.68 2.80
C GLU A 48 -2.53 6.30 2.59
N ILE A 49 -3.21 5.47 1.80
CA ILE A 49 -2.69 4.22 1.24
C ILE A 49 -2.82 4.35 -0.28
N SER A 50 -1.68 4.54 -0.95
CA SER A 50 -1.63 4.93 -2.37
C SER A 50 -0.40 4.33 -3.06
N CYS A 51 -0.28 4.54 -4.37
CA CYS A 51 0.94 4.18 -5.11
C CYS A 51 2.16 5.04 -4.72
N ASP A 52 1.97 6.09 -3.90
CA ASP A 52 3.03 6.91 -3.33
C ASP A 52 3.59 6.31 -2.03
N THR A 53 2.71 5.76 -1.18
CA THR A 53 3.04 5.24 0.16
C THR A 53 3.20 3.73 0.22
N CYS A 54 2.85 3.02 -0.85
CA CYS A 54 3.04 1.58 -1.01
C CYS A 54 4.00 1.26 -2.16
N ARG A 55 4.72 0.15 -2.05
CA ARG A 55 5.29 -0.52 -3.23
C ARG A 55 4.32 -1.54 -3.77
N PHE A 56 4.00 -1.44 -5.06
CA PHE A 56 3.15 -2.38 -5.76
C PHE A 56 3.94 -2.96 -6.91
N TRP A 57 4.18 -4.27 -6.88
CA TRP A 57 4.83 -4.93 -8.00
C TRP A 57 3.85 -5.84 -8.72
N ASP A 58 3.92 -5.89 -10.05
CA ASP A 58 3.19 -6.89 -10.80
C ASP A 58 3.74 -8.28 -10.43
N ARG A 59 2.85 -9.19 -10.00
CA ARG A 59 3.26 -10.51 -9.51
C ARG A 59 3.87 -11.39 -10.61
N THR A 60 3.49 -11.19 -11.87
CA THR A 60 3.99 -12.02 -12.98
C THR A 60 5.36 -11.57 -13.46
N THR A 61 5.58 -10.25 -13.55
CA THR A 61 6.77 -9.66 -14.17
C THR A 61 7.77 -9.13 -13.15
N GLY A 62 7.33 -8.81 -11.94
CA GLY A 62 8.14 -8.11 -10.93
C GLY A 62 8.30 -6.61 -11.21
N GLU A 63 7.62 -6.05 -12.21
CA GLU A 63 7.68 -4.64 -12.53
C GLU A 63 7.08 -3.77 -11.42
N SER A 64 7.73 -2.65 -11.10
CA SER A 64 7.21 -1.68 -10.16
C SER A 64 6.07 -0.89 -10.80
N LEU A 65 4.92 -0.83 -10.12
CA LEU A 65 3.73 -0.07 -10.51
C LEU A 65 3.43 1.07 -9.53
N ASP A 66 4.45 1.52 -8.81
CA ASP A 66 4.39 2.49 -7.73
C ASP A 66 5.35 3.67 -7.97
N LYS A 67 5.54 4.54 -6.96
CA LYS A 67 6.39 5.72 -7.05
C LYS A 67 7.85 5.43 -7.39
N ASP A 68 8.33 4.19 -7.23
CA ASP A 68 9.65 3.76 -7.70
C ASP A 68 9.80 3.89 -9.22
N VAL A 69 8.69 3.93 -9.98
CA VAL A 69 8.72 4.28 -11.41
C VAL A 69 9.31 5.67 -11.62
N PHE A 70 8.93 6.64 -10.79
CA PHE A 70 9.49 7.99 -10.83
C PHE A 70 10.86 8.07 -10.15
N ARG A 71 11.04 7.43 -8.98
CA ARG A 71 12.32 7.52 -8.23
C ARG A 71 13.53 6.99 -9.00
N PHE A 72 13.29 6.06 -9.92
CA PHE A 72 14.36 5.39 -10.68
C PHE A 72 14.18 5.51 -12.20
N ASP A 73 13.38 6.47 -12.67
CA ASP A 73 13.15 6.75 -14.10
C ASP A 73 12.77 5.49 -14.92
N LYS A 74 11.90 4.63 -14.37
CA LYS A 74 11.51 3.34 -15.00
C LYS A 74 10.40 3.48 -16.05
N GLY A 75 9.86 4.67 -16.28
CA GLY A 75 8.82 4.90 -17.29
C GLY A 75 7.75 5.90 -16.87
N ASP A 76 6.52 5.68 -17.36
CA ASP A 76 5.37 6.56 -17.12
C ASP A 76 4.68 6.23 -15.80
N ILE A 77 4.87 7.10 -14.79
CA ILE A 77 4.24 6.99 -13.48
C ILE A 77 2.71 7.04 -13.55
N VAL A 78 2.13 7.85 -14.45
CA VAL A 78 0.67 7.98 -14.55
C VAL A 78 0.07 6.70 -15.12
N ALA A 79 0.74 6.08 -16.08
CA ALA A 79 0.33 4.78 -16.62
C ALA A 79 0.37 3.69 -15.54
N ALA A 80 1.45 3.63 -14.75
CA ALA A 80 1.57 2.70 -13.63
C ALA A 80 0.42 2.85 -12.62
N TYR A 81 0.09 4.08 -12.23
CA TYR A 81 -0.95 4.34 -11.22
C TYR A 81 -2.34 4.00 -11.76
N ARG A 82 -2.61 4.29 -13.03
CA ARG A 82 -3.85 3.88 -13.70
C ARG A 82 -3.99 2.36 -13.77
N GLU A 83 -2.90 1.64 -13.99
CA GLU A 83 -2.92 0.18 -14.01
C GLU A 83 -3.24 -0.40 -12.63
N VAL A 84 -2.62 0.11 -11.57
CA VAL A 84 -2.99 -0.28 -10.19
C VAL A 84 -4.45 0.03 -9.90
N ALA A 85 -4.92 1.24 -10.22
CA ALA A 85 -6.31 1.64 -10.02
C ALA A 85 -7.29 0.74 -10.78
N LYS A 86 -6.97 0.37 -12.02
CA LYS A 86 -7.79 -0.54 -12.84
C LYS A 86 -7.93 -1.94 -12.23
N ARG A 87 -6.89 -2.43 -11.53
CA ARG A 87 -6.91 -3.75 -10.88
C ARG A 87 -7.66 -3.74 -9.55
N ILE A 88 -7.65 -2.61 -8.84
CA ILE A 88 -8.18 -2.47 -7.47
C ILE A 88 -9.62 -1.93 -7.46
N VAL A 89 -9.90 -0.90 -8.25
CA VAL A 89 -11.20 -0.20 -8.23
C VAL A 89 -12.23 -1.03 -9.01
N PRO A 90 -13.39 -1.37 -8.41
CA PRO A 90 -14.48 -2.02 -9.13
C PRO A 90 -14.96 -1.17 -10.30
N ALA A 91 -15.35 -1.84 -11.39
CA ALA A 91 -15.99 -1.20 -12.55
C ALA A 91 -17.39 -0.67 -12.22
#